data_AF-A0A932M8W3-F1
#
_entry.id   AF-A0A932M8W3-F1
#
_cell.length_a   1.000
_cell.length_b   1.000
_cell.length_c   1.000
_cell.angle_alpha   90.00
_cell.angle_beta   90.00
_cell.angle_gamma   90.00
#
_symmetry.space_group_name_H-M   'P 1'
#
loop_
_entity.id
_entity.type
_entity.pdbx_description
1 polymer ?
#
loop_
_entity_poly.entity_id
_entity_poly.type
_entity_poly.pdbx_seq_one_letter_code
_entity_poly.pdbx_strand_id
1 'polypeptide(L)'
;MSKDVAKKFLAALNRGEGLRDEFICYMDFEDYKSFPDPFPHTTFTVKEVQESIKRYPNPERPREQFRWDIHGRLLTPARPSIPTVALVMIHGGAANEYEFLFTPDGPEKYLDLTQSPPGDSRVGIAQHIASLGIPVLAISLPGHYSRKAWPPILTRRPEFIIGDIPGNKELENRLAVYTFRMCLEAIRLLIERHLPEHKLYM
;
A
#
# COMPACT_ATOMS: atom_id res chain seq x y z
N MET A 1 -3.66 7.45 24.02
CA MET A 1 -4.02 6.01 24.15
C MET A 1 -3.94 5.59 25.60
N SER A 2 -5.01 5.06 26.20
CA SER A 2 -4.94 4.53 27.57
C SER A 2 -4.06 3.27 27.59
N LYS A 3 -3.32 3.07 28.70
CA LYS A 3 -2.48 1.88 28.91
C LYS A 3 -3.26 0.56 28.80
N ASP A 4 -4.59 0.61 28.94
CA ASP A 4 -5.46 -0.56 28.85
C ASP A 4 -5.66 -1.07 27.42
N VAL A 5 -5.72 -0.19 26.41
CA VAL A 5 -5.92 -0.60 25.01
C VAL A 5 -4.70 -1.36 24.49
N ALA A 6 -3.50 -0.84 24.75
CA ALA A 6 -2.25 -1.51 24.38
C ALA A 6 -2.07 -2.86 25.09
N LYS A 7 -2.47 -2.96 26.37
CA LYS A 7 -2.42 -4.21 27.14
C LYS A 7 -3.38 -5.27 26.59
N LYS A 8 -4.60 -4.88 26.23
CA LYS A 8 -5.60 -5.77 25.60
C LYS A 8 -5.13 -6.26 24.23
N PHE A 9 -4.58 -5.36 23.40
CA PHE A 9 -4.02 -5.71 22.10
C PHE A 9 -2.89 -6.74 22.20
N LEU A 10 -1.94 -6.54 23.11
CA LEU A 10 -0.85 -7.50 23.33
C LEU A 10 -1.32 -8.83 23.93
N ALA A 11 -2.38 -8.82 24.75
CA ALA A 11 -2.96 -10.05 25.29
C ALA A 11 -3.68 -10.86 24.21
N ALA A 12 -4.43 -10.20 23.32
CA ALA A 12 -5.08 -10.81 22.16
C ALA A 12 -4.04 -11.43 21.21
N LEU A 13 -2.98 -10.68 20.85
CA LEU A 13 -1.93 -11.18 19.96
C LEU A 13 -1.17 -12.39 20.52
N ASN A 14 -0.82 -12.37 21.81
CA ASN A 14 0.05 -13.40 22.38
C ASN A 14 -0.71 -14.59 22.96
N ARG A 15 -1.96 -14.40 23.40
CA ARG A 15 -2.70 -15.39 24.19
C ARG A 15 -4.13 -15.62 23.71
N GLY A 16 -4.57 -14.92 22.67
CA GLY A 16 -5.96 -14.99 22.19
C GLY A 16 -6.99 -14.47 23.18
N GLU A 17 -6.56 -13.76 24.23
CA GLU A 17 -7.45 -13.23 25.26
C GLU A 17 -8.26 -12.05 24.71
N GLY A 18 -9.59 -12.13 24.83
CA GLY A 18 -10.50 -11.09 24.36
C GLY A 18 -10.78 -11.11 22.86
N LEU A 19 -10.32 -12.14 22.12
CA LEU A 19 -10.74 -12.39 20.75
C LEU A 19 -12.22 -12.80 20.72
N ARG A 20 -12.98 -12.25 19.77
CA ARG A 20 -14.29 -12.78 19.37
C ARG A 20 -14.20 -13.10 17.88
N ASP A 21 -14.49 -14.35 17.53
CA ASP A 21 -14.40 -14.87 16.16
C ASP A 21 -13.03 -14.62 15.50
N GLU A 22 -11.94 -14.82 16.26
CA GLU A 22 -10.54 -14.61 15.84
C GLU A 22 -10.10 -13.16 15.60
N PHE A 23 -10.97 -12.16 15.82
CA PHE A 23 -10.61 -10.75 15.67
C PHE A 23 -9.96 -10.17 16.93
N ILE A 24 -8.77 -9.55 16.74
CA ILE A 24 -7.95 -8.89 17.78
C ILE A 24 -8.70 -7.74 18.47
N CYS A 25 -9.63 -7.12 17.74
CA CYS A 25 -10.61 -6.18 18.27
C CYS A 25 -11.96 -6.49 17.64
N TYR A 26 -12.93 -6.88 18.46
CA TYR A 26 -14.34 -6.90 18.07
C TYR A 26 -14.97 -5.58 18.47
N MET A 27 -15.40 -4.81 17.48
CA MET A 27 -16.28 -3.65 17.66
C MET A 27 -17.57 -3.95 16.93
N ASP A 28 -18.70 -3.58 17.51
CA ASP A 28 -19.93 -3.56 16.74
C ASP A 28 -19.91 -2.42 15.71
N PHE A 29 -20.91 -2.39 14.82
CA PHE A 29 -20.95 -1.42 13.74
C PHE A 29 -21.10 0.03 14.25
N GLU A 30 -21.78 0.25 15.37
CA GLU A 30 -21.97 1.59 15.93
C GLU A 30 -20.69 2.10 16.60
N ASP A 31 -20.02 1.22 17.35
CA ASP A 31 -18.70 1.48 17.93
C ASP A 31 -17.66 1.77 16.83
N TYR A 32 -17.69 1.02 15.73
CA TYR A 32 -16.81 1.27 14.58
C TYR A 32 -17.03 2.66 13.97
N LYS A 33 -18.29 3.06 13.75
CA LYS A 33 -18.62 4.38 13.16
C LYS A 33 -18.27 5.56 14.07
N SER A 34 -18.27 5.33 15.38
CA SER A 34 -18.00 6.37 16.39
C SER A 34 -16.58 6.31 16.95
N PHE A 35 -15.74 5.41 16.44
CA PHE A 35 -14.37 5.26 16.88
C PHE A 35 -13.57 6.52 16.54
N PRO A 36 -13.04 7.25 17.55
CA PRO A 36 -12.36 8.50 17.30
C PRO A 36 -10.99 8.27 16.67
N ASP A 37 -10.53 9.25 15.91
CA ASP A 37 -9.17 9.27 15.41
C ASP A 37 -8.17 9.19 16.57
N PRO A 38 -7.20 8.25 16.53
CA PRO A 38 -6.30 7.99 17.65
C PRO A 38 -5.24 9.09 17.85
N PHE A 39 -5.03 9.94 16.83
CA PHE A 39 -4.04 11.01 16.79
C PHE A 39 -4.62 12.26 16.11
N PRO A 40 -4.15 13.46 16.47
CA PRO A 40 -4.55 14.68 15.75
C PRO A 40 -4.05 14.65 14.30
N HIS A 41 -4.84 15.23 13.40
CA HIS A 41 -4.43 15.34 12.00
C HIS A 41 -3.21 16.26 11.83
N THR A 42 -2.38 15.93 10.85
CA THR A 42 -1.28 16.71 10.30
C THR A 42 -1.41 16.76 8.78
N THR A 43 -0.81 17.77 8.16
CA THR A 43 -0.56 17.77 6.72
C THR A 43 0.45 16.67 6.36
N PHE A 44 0.44 16.26 5.08
CA PHE A 44 1.40 15.30 4.53
C PHE A 44 1.79 15.69 3.09
N THR A 45 2.93 15.21 2.64
CA THR A 45 3.38 15.32 1.25
C THR A 45 3.29 13.98 0.54
N VAL A 46 3.06 13.99 -0.77
CA VAL A 46 3.02 12.76 -1.59
C VAL A 46 4.18 12.76 -2.57
N LYS A 47 4.88 11.63 -2.65
CA LYS A 47 5.96 11.41 -3.62
C LYS A 47 5.76 10.09 -4.34
N GLU A 48 5.84 10.10 -5.67
CA GLU A 48 5.94 8.86 -6.43
C GLU A 48 7.33 8.26 -6.30
N VAL A 49 7.39 6.96 -6.06
CA VAL A 49 8.61 6.19 -5.90
C VAL A 49 8.56 4.97 -6.81
N GLN A 50 9.70 4.59 -7.36
CA GLN A 50 9.79 3.48 -8.29
C GLN A 50 11.12 2.77 -8.13
N GLU A 51 11.08 1.45 -8.18
CA GLU A 51 12.26 0.61 -8.18
C GLU A 51 12.19 -0.49 -9.25
N SER A 52 13.32 -1.14 -9.49
CA SER A 52 13.43 -2.20 -10.49
C SER A 52 14.27 -3.36 -9.96
N ILE A 53 13.77 -4.57 -10.12
CA ILE A 53 14.56 -5.79 -9.92
C ILE A 53 14.79 -6.49 -11.26
N LYS A 54 15.85 -7.30 -11.33
CA LYS A 54 16.13 -8.21 -12.45
C LYS A 54 16.07 -9.63 -11.93
N ARG A 55 15.18 -10.45 -12.51
CA ARG A 55 14.98 -11.82 -12.05
C ARG A 55 14.44 -12.70 -13.16
N TYR A 56 14.83 -13.97 -13.10
CA TYR A 56 14.53 -15.03 -14.06
C TYR A 56 15.15 -14.76 -15.45
N PRO A 57 15.76 -15.77 -16.08
CA PRO A 57 16.31 -15.62 -17.42
C PRO A 57 15.18 -15.37 -18.43
N ASN A 58 15.43 -14.50 -19.40
CA ASN A 58 14.52 -14.28 -20.52
C ASN A 58 14.78 -15.35 -21.61
N PRO A 59 13.82 -16.24 -21.92
CA PRO A 59 14.00 -17.27 -22.95
C PRO A 59 14.27 -16.70 -24.34
N GLU A 60 13.75 -15.50 -24.65
CA GLU A 60 13.94 -14.83 -25.94
C GLU A 60 15.27 -14.05 -26.00
N ARG A 61 15.87 -13.77 -24.84
CA ARG A 61 17.15 -13.07 -24.71
C ARG A 61 18.00 -13.76 -23.64
N PRO A 62 18.69 -14.87 -23.96
CA PRO A 62 19.32 -15.75 -22.95
C PRO A 62 20.42 -15.11 -22.08
N ARG A 63 20.93 -13.94 -22.47
CA ARG A 63 21.92 -13.16 -21.69
C ARG A 63 21.28 -12.09 -20.80
N GLU A 64 19.96 -11.96 -20.82
CA GLU A 64 19.19 -10.98 -20.08
C GLU A 64 18.26 -11.67 -19.08
N GLN A 65 18.02 -11.01 -17.95
CA GLN A 65 16.96 -11.37 -17.03
C GLN A 65 15.76 -10.46 -17.26
N PHE A 66 14.56 -10.94 -16.94
CA PHE A 66 13.39 -10.07 -16.94
C PHE A 66 13.56 -8.95 -15.93
N ARG A 67 13.35 -7.71 -16.38
CA ARG A 67 13.21 -6.54 -15.53
C ARG A 67 11.76 -6.46 -15.04
N TRP A 68 11.59 -6.18 -13.75
CA TRP A 68 10.31 -5.97 -13.09
C TRP A 68 10.36 -4.64 -12.37
N ASP A 69 9.55 -3.70 -12.84
CA ASP A 69 9.37 -2.41 -12.19
C ASP A 69 8.28 -2.51 -11.12
N ILE A 70 8.51 -1.84 -10.00
CA ILE A 70 7.53 -1.70 -8.92
C ILE A 70 7.36 -0.21 -8.63
N HIS A 71 6.11 0.21 -8.45
CA HIS A 71 5.74 1.60 -8.17
C HIS A 71 5.09 1.72 -6.81
N GLY A 72 5.23 2.87 -6.18
CA GLY A 72 4.38 3.25 -5.07
C GLY A 72 4.23 4.75 -4.92
N ARG A 73 3.31 5.16 -4.05
CA ARG A 73 3.22 6.52 -3.53
C ARG A 73 3.52 6.53 -2.05
N LEU A 74 4.54 7.30 -1.70
CA LEU A 74 4.93 7.57 -0.32
C LEU A 74 4.20 8.83 0.16
N LEU A 75 3.37 8.68 1.19
CA LEU A 75 2.73 9.76 1.91
C LEU A 75 3.52 10.00 3.20
N THR A 76 4.13 11.17 3.32
CA THR A 76 4.99 11.54 4.45
C THR A 76 4.29 12.61 5.29
N PRO A 77 3.87 12.30 6.54
CA PRO A 77 3.31 13.30 7.44
C PRO A 77 4.33 14.36 7.83
N ALA A 78 3.88 15.60 7.98
CA ALA A 78 4.71 16.69 8.48
C ALA A 78 5.12 16.48 9.96
N ARG A 79 4.30 15.78 10.73
CA ARG A 79 4.59 15.41 12.12
C ARG A 79 4.27 13.92 12.36
N PRO A 80 5.28 13.06 12.57
CA PRO A 80 5.04 11.66 12.93
C PRO A 80 4.37 11.52 14.29
N SER A 81 3.30 10.72 14.37
CA SER A 81 2.64 10.32 15.62
C SER A 81 3.32 9.11 16.26
N ILE A 82 3.89 8.22 15.43
CA ILE A 82 4.66 7.05 15.86
C ILE A 82 5.97 7.00 15.04
N PRO A 83 7.09 7.58 15.54
CA PRO A 83 8.28 7.85 14.72
C PRO A 83 8.95 6.66 14.03
N THR A 84 8.75 5.43 14.51
CA THR A 84 9.42 4.23 13.97
C THR A 84 8.50 3.31 13.17
N VAL A 85 7.24 3.70 12.96
CA VAL A 85 6.21 2.87 12.33
C VAL A 85 5.76 3.55 11.04
N ALA A 86 5.87 2.81 9.94
CA ALA A 86 5.24 3.13 8.68
C ALA A 86 4.27 1.99 8.32
N LEU A 87 3.24 2.32 7.55
CA LEU A 87 2.32 1.34 7.00
C LEU A 87 2.61 1.14 5.52
N VAL A 88 2.80 -0.12 5.12
CA VAL A 88 2.93 -0.50 3.72
C VAL A 88 1.62 -1.15 3.28
N MET A 89 1.00 -0.61 2.23
CA MET A 89 -0.26 -1.12 1.70
C MET A 89 -0.02 -1.77 0.34
N ILE A 90 -0.44 -3.02 0.20
CA ILE A 90 -0.25 -3.84 -1.00
C ILE A 90 -1.64 -4.24 -1.49
N HIS A 91 -1.97 -3.87 -2.73
CA HIS A 91 -3.29 -4.12 -3.27
C HIS A 91 -3.54 -5.61 -3.58
N GLY A 92 -4.82 -5.96 -3.64
CA GLY A 92 -5.28 -7.25 -4.15
C GLY A 92 -5.73 -7.19 -5.61
N GLY A 93 -6.01 -8.35 -6.21
CA GLY A 93 -6.72 -8.47 -7.49
C GLY A 93 -6.11 -7.67 -8.66
N ALA A 94 -6.96 -7.37 -9.65
CA ALA A 94 -6.61 -6.55 -10.80
C ALA A 94 -6.73 -5.04 -10.49
N ALA A 95 -6.21 -4.60 -9.35
CA ALA A 95 -6.20 -3.21 -8.91
C ALA A 95 -4.77 -2.64 -8.92
N ASN A 96 -4.58 -1.48 -8.29
CA ASN A 96 -3.32 -0.79 -8.13
C ASN A 96 -3.38 0.07 -6.84
N GLU A 97 -2.33 0.83 -6.52
CA GLU A 97 -2.26 1.63 -5.30
C GLU A 97 -3.35 2.70 -5.16
N TYR A 98 -4.05 3.07 -6.25
CA TYR A 98 -5.17 4.02 -6.18
C TYR A 98 -6.31 3.53 -5.30
N GLU A 99 -6.48 2.21 -5.12
CA GLU A 99 -7.53 1.66 -4.24
C GLU A 99 -7.41 2.15 -2.80
N PHE A 100 -6.19 2.50 -2.37
CA PHE A 100 -5.93 3.04 -1.04
C PHE A 100 -5.98 4.57 -0.99
N LEU A 101 -5.80 5.23 -2.14
CA LEU A 101 -5.64 6.68 -2.22
C LEU A 101 -6.99 7.39 -2.36
N PHE A 102 -7.95 6.79 -3.08
CA PHE A 102 -9.23 7.44 -3.38
C PHE A 102 -10.39 6.47 -3.21
N THR A 103 -11.51 6.96 -2.68
CA THR A 103 -12.76 6.20 -2.67
C THR A 103 -13.57 6.52 -3.93
N PRO A 104 -14.47 5.63 -4.37
CA PRO A 104 -15.27 5.84 -5.58
C PRO A 104 -16.15 7.11 -5.58
N ASP A 105 -16.52 7.58 -4.41
CA ASP A 105 -17.38 8.75 -4.14
C ASP A 105 -16.62 9.91 -3.48
N GLY A 106 -15.32 9.76 -3.31
CA GLY A 106 -14.43 10.71 -2.68
C GLY A 106 -13.78 11.67 -3.68
N PRO A 107 -13.12 12.71 -3.19
CA PRO A 107 -12.38 13.62 -4.05
C PRO A 107 -11.11 12.94 -4.60
N GLU A 108 -10.90 12.98 -5.92
CA GLU A 108 -9.66 12.55 -6.59
C GLU A 108 -8.52 13.58 -6.42
N LYS A 109 -8.28 14.01 -5.17
CA LYS A 109 -7.19 14.93 -4.80
C LYS A 109 -6.70 14.62 -3.40
N TYR A 110 -5.48 15.05 -3.12
CA TYR A 110 -4.91 15.01 -1.78
C TYR A 110 -5.44 16.18 -0.96
N LEU A 111 -6.15 15.89 0.13
CA LEU A 111 -6.77 16.90 0.98
C LEU A 111 -5.96 17.20 2.24
N ASP A 112 -6.01 18.45 2.69
CA ASP A 112 -5.58 18.81 4.03
C ASP A 112 -6.71 18.54 5.03
N LEU A 113 -6.61 17.41 5.73
CA LEU A 113 -7.60 17.00 6.73
C LEU A 113 -7.51 17.81 8.04
N THR A 114 -6.50 18.67 8.21
CA THR A 114 -6.47 19.61 9.35
C THR A 114 -7.54 20.71 9.22
N GLN A 115 -8.04 20.92 8.01
CA GLN A 115 -9.06 21.92 7.68
C GLN A 115 -10.46 21.32 7.50
N SER A 116 -10.59 20.00 7.63
CA SER A 116 -11.85 19.28 7.39
C SER A 116 -12.37 18.67 8.70
N PRO A 117 -13.68 18.76 8.99
CA PRO A 117 -14.24 18.04 10.13
C PRO A 117 -14.05 16.52 9.98
N PRO A 118 -13.74 15.79 11.07
CA PRO A 118 -13.78 14.34 11.08
C PRO A 118 -15.19 13.86 10.71
N GLY A 119 -15.31 13.05 9.65
CA GLY A 119 -16.58 12.49 9.16
C GLY A 119 -17.09 13.04 7.83
N ASP A 120 -16.64 14.23 7.41
CA ASP A 120 -17.07 14.82 6.13
C ASP A 120 -16.16 14.42 4.96
N SER A 121 -14.92 14.02 5.27
CA SER A 121 -13.92 13.68 4.27
C SER A 121 -13.93 12.18 3.95
N ARG A 122 -14.35 11.83 2.73
CA ARG A 122 -14.30 10.46 2.18
C ARG A 122 -12.99 10.21 1.41
N VAL A 123 -11.85 10.55 2.01
CA VAL A 123 -10.55 10.27 1.39
C VAL A 123 -10.20 8.78 1.50
N GLY A 124 -9.32 8.29 0.62
CA GLY A 124 -8.81 6.93 0.73
C GLY A 124 -8.03 6.69 2.03
N ILE A 125 -7.98 5.43 2.46
CA ILE A 125 -7.39 5.02 3.74
C ILE A 125 -5.93 5.42 3.89
N ALA A 126 -5.14 5.45 2.80
CA ALA A 126 -3.76 5.89 2.85
C ALA A 126 -3.64 7.38 3.22
N GLN A 127 -4.51 8.23 2.65
CA GLN A 127 -4.53 9.66 2.99
C GLN A 127 -4.95 9.88 4.44
N HIS A 128 -5.98 9.15 4.88
CA HIS A 128 -6.47 9.23 6.25
C HIS A 128 -5.36 8.83 7.24
N ILE A 129 -4.71 7.68 7.05
CA ILE A 129 -3.62 7.23 7.94
C ILE A 129 -2.41 8.17 7.90
N ALA A 130 -2.04 8.67 6.71
CA ALA A 130 -0.98 9.67 6.58
C ALA A 130 -1.31 10.96 7.36
N SER A 131 -2.56 11.41 7.30
CA SER A 131 -3.00 12.56 8.07
C SER A 131 -2.91 12.33 9.58
N LEU A 132 -3.02 11.09 10.06
CA LEU A 132 -2.88 10.75 11.49
C LEU A 132 -1.41 10.70 11.94
N GLY A 133 -0.46 11.11 11.10
CA GLY A 133 0.95 11.15 11.43
C GLY A 133 1.68 9.81 11.26
N ILE A 134 1.13 8.88 10.48
CA ILE A 134 1.78 7.59 10.18
C ILE A 134 2.21 7.60 8.71
N PRO A 135 3.51 7.52 8.38
CA PRO A 135 3.95 7.39 7.00
C PRO A 135 3.30 6.18 6.30
N VAL A 136 2.83 6.37 5.07
CA VAL A 136 2.19 5.30 4.28
C VAL A 136 2.92 5.13 2.96
N LEU A 137 3.28 3.90 2.61
CA LEU A 137 3.72 3.52 1.28
C LEU A 137 2.65 2.63 0.63
N ALA A 138 1.87 3.20 -0.29
CA ALA A 138 0.90 2.45 -1.08
C ALA A 138 1.59 1.94 -2.36
N ILE A 139 1.60 0.63 -2.57
CA ILE A 139 2.39 -0.04 -3.60
C ILE A 139 1.50 -0.62 -4.69
N SER A 140 1.93 -0.47 -5.94
CA SER A 140 1.49 -1.28 -7.07
C SER A 140 2.43 -2.44 -7.30
N LEU A 141 1.89 -3.67 -7.31
CA LEU A 141 2.68 -4.85 -7.65
C LEU A 141 3.22 -4.74 -9.10
N PRO A 142 4.35 -5.37 -9.44
CA PRO A 142 4.85 -5.36 -10.82
C PRO A 142 3.76 -5.76 -11.83
N GLY A 143 3.64 -5.00 -12.92
CA GLY A 143 2.55 -5.19 -13.88
C GLY A 143 1.24 -4.48 -13.55
N HIS A 144 1.08 -3.93 -12.34
CA HIS A 144 -0.18 -3.36 -11.86
C HIS A 144 -0.22 -1.83 -11.84
N TYR A 145 0.83 -1.16 -12.33
CA TYR A 145 0.82 0.29 -12.47
C TYR A 145 0.90 0.71 -13.94
N SER A 146 0.23 1.80 -14.28
CA SER A 146 0.45 2.52 -15.54
C SER A 146 0.40 4.02 -15.29
N ARG A 147 1.22 4.75 -16.04
CA ARG A 147 1.11 6.23 -16.10
C ARG A 147 -0.09 6.71 -16.90
N LYS A 148 -0.74 5.82 -17.63
CA LYS A 148 -1.93 6.10 -18.44
C LYS A 148 -3.17 5.57 -17.74
N ALA A 149 -4.31 6.16 -18.05
CA ALA A 149 -5.59 5.63 -17.63
C ALA A 149 -5.69 4.16 -18.07
N TRP A 150 -5.98 3.29 -17.12
CA TRP A 150 -6.05 1.86 -17.39
C TRP A 150 -7.31 1.53 -18.19
N PRO A 151 -7.19 0.65 -19.21
CA PRO A 151 -8.36 0.16 -19.90
C PRO A 151 -9.23 -0.72 -18.96
N PRO A 152 -10.47 -1.04 -19.38
CA PRO A 152 -11.32 -2.01 -18.69
C PRO A 152 -10.60 -3.33 -18.42
N ILE A 153 -10.95 -4.01 -17.32
CA ILE A 153 -10.27 -5.22 -16.85
C ILE A 153 -10.13 -6.28 -17.96
N LEU A 154 -11.17 -6.47 -18.78
CA LEU A 154 -11.18 -7.49 -19.86
C LEU A 154 -10.09 -7.29 -20.92
N THR A 155 -9.65 -6.05 -21.16
CA THR A 155 -8.65 -5.71 -22.18
C THR A 155 -7.35 -5.19 -21.58
N ARG A 156 -7.27 -5.14 -20.25
CA ARG A 156 -6.10 -4.67 -19.52
C ARG A 156 -4.95 -5.65 -19.66
N ARG A 157 -3.77 -5.08 -19.92
CA ARG A 157 -2.52 -5.81 -19.98
C ARG A 157 -1.54 -5.23 -18.98
N PRO A 158 -0.71 -6.07 -18.33
CA PRO A 158 0.21 -5.60 -17.31
C PRO A 158 1.38 -4.83 -17.94
N GLU A 159 1.85 -3.79 -17.23
CA GLU A 159 3.11 -3.11 -17.54
C GLU A 159 4.19 -3.59 -16.57
N PHE A 160 4.84 -4.72 -16.87
CA PHE A 160 5.91 -5.25 -16.01
C PHE A 160 7.16 -4.37 -16.02
N ILE A 161 7.32 -3.58 -17.07
CA ILE A 161 8.23 -2.44 -17.16
C ILE A 161 7.32 -1.23 -17.38
N ILE A 162 7.42 -0.21 -16.53
CA ILE A 162 6.44 0.88 -16.53
C ILE A 162 6.57 1.70 -17.81
N GLY A 163 5.46 1.81 -18.55
CA GLY A 163 5.38 2.44 -19.86
C GLY A 163 5.50 1.47 -21.04
N ASP A 164 5.71 0.18 -20.79
CA ASP A 164 5.86 -0.85 -21.83
C ASP A 164 4.86 -2.00 -21.65
N ILE A 165 4.09 -2.27 -22.71
CA ILE A 165 3.08 -3.34 -22.73
C ILE A 165 3.65 -4.51 -23.50
N PRO A 166 3.87 -5.68 -22.87
CA PRO A 166 4.56 -6.80 -23.50
C PRO A 166 3.74 -7.37 -24.66
N GLY A 167 4.43 -7.90 -25.67
CA GLY A 167 3.80 -8.74 -26.71
C GLY A 167 3.19 -10.02 -26.12
N ASN A 168 2.43 -10.77 -26.92
CA ASN A 168 1.79 -12.01 -26.43
C ASN A 168 2.81 -13.04 -25.91
N LYS A 169 3.93 -13.22 -26.63
CA LYS A 169 4.94 -14.20 -26.23
C LYS A 169 5.70 -13.78 -24.97
N GLU A 170 6.09 -12.52 -24.89
CA GLU A 170 6.72 -11.97 -23.68
C GLU A 170 5.78 -12.04 -22.47
N LEU A 171 4.49 -11.73 -22.65
CA LEU A 171 3.49 -11.86 -21.60
C LEU A 171 3.42 -13.29 -21.06
N GLU A 172 3.32 -14.28 -21.96
CA GLU A 172 3.30 -15.70 -21.59
C GLU A 172 4.56 -16.08 -20.78
N ASN A 173 5.75 -15.71 -21.29
CA ASN A 173 7.02 -16.02 -20.62
C ASN A 173 7.13 -15.37 -19.23
N ARG A 174 6.66 -14.13 -19.08
CA ARG A 174 6.67 -13.42 -17.79
C ARG A 174 5.67 -14.00 -16.81
N LEU A 175 4.45 -14.30 -17.24
CA LEU A 175 3.44 -14.89 -16.37
C LEU A 175 3.86 -16.28 -15.86
N ALA A 176 4.59 -17.05 -16.66
CA ALA A 176 5.15 -18.34 -16.24
C ALA A 176 6.12 -18.25 -15.03
N VAL A 177 6.70 -17.08 -14.79
CA VAL A 177 7.66 -16.82 -13.71
C VAL A 177 7.24 -15.69 -12.77
N TYR A 178 5.99 -15.21 -12.88
CA TYR A 178 5.44 -14.21 -11.98
C TYR A 178 5.06 -14.87 -10.66
N THR A 179 5.87 -14.69 -9.63
CA THR A 179 5.71 -15.39 -8.34
C THR A 179 5.66 -14.42 -7.16
N PHE A 180 5.04 -14.85 -6.06
CA PHE A 180 5.06 -14.12 -4.79
C PHE A 180 6.48 -13.75 -4.34
N ARG A 181 7.45 -14.65 -4.52
CA ARG A 181 8.85 -14.38 -4.16
C ARG A 181 9.40 -13.17 -4.93
N MET A 182 9.13 -13.10 -6.23
CA MET A 182 9.57 -11.97 -7.07
C MET A 182 8.92 -10.67 -6.60
N CYS A 183 7.61 -10.69 -6.34
CA CYS A 183 6.89 -9.53 -5.81
C CYS A 183 7.45 -9.08 -4.46
N LEU A 184 7.69 -10.00 -3.52
CA LEU A 184 8.24 -9.70 -2.20
C LEU A 184 9.63 -9.08 -2.27
N GLU A 185 10.49 -9.54 -3.19
CA GLU A 185 11.81 -8.94 -3.39
C GLU A 185 11.72 -7.51 -3.95
N ALA A 186 10.81 -7.27 -4.89
CA ALA A 186 10.56 -5.93 -5.41
C ALA A 186 9.99 -5.00 -4.31
N ILE A 187 9.02 -5.48 -3.53
CA ILE A 187 8.45 -4.76 -2.37
C ILE A 187 9.54 -4.43 -1.36
N ARG A 188 10.36 -5.43 -1.00
CA ARG A 188 11.48 -5.25 -0.07
C ARG A 188 12.42 -4.14 -0.54
N LEU A 189 12.83 -4.16 -1.81
CA LEU A 189 13.71 -3.14 -2.37
C LEU A 189 13.10 -1.73 -2.28
N LEU A 190 11.81 -1.61 -2.58
CA LEU A 190 11.08 -0.34 -2.51
C LEU A 190 11.02 0.17 -1.06
N ILE A 191 10.73 -0.71 -0.09
CA ILE A 191 10.68 -0.32 1.33
C ILE A 191 12.07 0.06 1.85
N GLU A 192 13.09 -0.75 1.62
CA GLU A 192 14.45 -0.51 2.10
C GLU A 192 15.01 0.83 1.60
N ARG A 193 14.66 1.26 0.38
CA ARG A 193 15.13 2.52 -0.21
C ARG A 193 14.33 3.75 0.17
N HIS A 194 13.04 3.60 0.48
CA HIS A 194 12.14 4.74 0.71
C HIS A 194 11.63 4.88 2.14
N LEU A 195 11.83 3.87 2.98
CA LEU A 195 11.52 3.88 4.41
C LEU A 195 12.70 3.34 5.25
N PRO A 196 13.96 3.78 5.03
CA PRO A 196 15.15 3.16 5.61
C PRO A 196 15.21 3.21 7.15
N GLU A 197 14.50 4.15 7.77
CA GLU A 197 14.49 4.37 9.22
C GLU A 197 13.34 3.67 9.95
N HIS A 198 12.43 3.02 9.21
CA HIS A 198 11.25 2.37 9.78
C HIS A 198 11.53 0.89 10.01
N LYS A 199 11.11 0.37 11.17
CA LYS A 199 11.22 -1.06 11.44
C LYS A 199 10.25 -1.81 10.52
N LEU A 200 10.79 -2.72 9.72
CA LEU A 200 9.99 -3.64 8.92
C LEU A 200 9.26 -4.62 9.84
N TYR A 201 7.93 -4.57 9.81
CA TYR A 201 7.07 -5.64 10.32
C TYR A 201 6.39 -6.24 9.09
N MET A 202 6.92 -7.38 8.62
CA MET A 202 6.26 -8.21 7.60
C MET A 202 5.50 -9.33 8.31
#